data_AF-A0AAU4BZB7-F1
#
_entry.id   AF-A0AAU4BZB7-F1
#
_cell.length_a   1.000
_cell.length_b   1.000
_cell.length_c   1.000
_cell.angle_alpha   90.00
_cell.angle_beta   90.00
_cell.angle_gamma   90.00
#
_symmetry.space_group_name_H-M   'P 1'
#
loop_
_entity.id
_entity.type
_entity.pdbx_description
1 polymer ?
#
loop_
_entity_poly.entity_id
_entity_poly.type
_entity_poly.pdbx_seq_one_letter_code
_entity_poly.pdbx_strand_id
1 'polypeptide(L)'
;MTRSTRPSARAGRRLVLAGALALTATLALAAPAAAHAEVEADKPQALAENVTLSFVSEAESDSAGFTDVRVVLPEGIAPADITLAEGPKGWKLTPAADGYTLAGPALKTGVDAEYKIKVRQLPDVKQLVFKTVETYSDGEVSRWIELPTGGKEPEQPAPVLKLKAAAPGAKPVAPSPTATPSPTPSAAASTPSTTASAPDASPTAADTAADEDDGMSSGPLVAVILVALLVLGGGAWWLVKRGSGSSGSSEPTGSADSTEPTGSAESSESSKSSKSSGEN
;
A
#
# COMPACT_ATOMS: atom_id res chain seq x y z
N MET A 1 55.30 -2.45 -51.92
CA MET A 1 55.01 -1.89 -50.58
C MET A 1 53.52 -1.99 -50.28
N THR A 2 53.09 -2.88 -49.40
CA THR A 2 51.69 -2.94 -48.91
C THR A 2 51.63 -2.37 -47.49
N ARG A 3 50.89 -1.27 -47.31
CA ARG A 3 50.65 -0.65 -45.99
C ARG A 3 49.59 -1.45 -45.25
N SER A 4 49.95 -1.96 -44.07
CA SER A 4 49.04 -2.55 -43.09
C SER A 4 48.37 -1.43 -42.31
N THR A 5 47.06 -1.25 -42.48
CA THR A 5 46.24 -0.33 -41.67
C THR A 5 45.64 -1.13 -40.52
N ARG A 6 46.11 -0.89 -39.29
CA ARG A 6 45.45 -1.41 -38.08
C ARG A 6 44.21 -0.57 -37.76
N PRO A 7 43.02 -1.17 -37.56
CA PRO A 7 41.84 -0.42 -37.15
C PRO A 7 42.01 0.10 -35.72
N SER A 8 41.55 1.33 -35.53
CA SER A 8 41.81 2.19 -34.39
C SER A 8 40.89 1.90 -33.19
N ALA A 9 41.49 1.79 -32.01
CA ALA A 9 40.88 1.52 -30.70
C ALA A 9 39.93 2.64 -30.17
N ARG A 10 39.31 3.42 -31.05
CA ARG A 10 38.37 4.51 -30.69
C ARG A 10 36.89 4.09 -30.71
N ALA A 11 36.56 2.93 -31.27
CA ALA A 11 35.18 2.46 -31.39
C ALA A 11 34.57 1.97 -30.06
N GLY A 12 35.37 1.42 -29.14
CA GLY A 12 34.86 0.83 -27.90
C GLY A 12 34.36 1.83 -26.85
N ARG A 13 34.88 3.08 -26.84
CA ARG A 13 34.51 4.09 -25.83
C ARG A 13 33.15 4.75 -26.05
N ARG A 14 32.59 4.66 -27.26
CA ARG A 14 31.28 5.26 -27.58
C ARG A 14 30.11 4.33 -27.24
N LEU A 15 30.34 3.03 -27.09
CA LEU A 15 29.29 2.08 -26.73
C LEU A 15 28.94 2.12 -25.22
N VAL A 16 29.93 2.42 -24.36
CA VAL A 16 29.73 2.41 -22.90
C VAL A 16 28.92 3.63 -22.41
N LEU A 17 29.06 4.80 -23.07
CA LEU A 17 28.30 6.00 -22.70
C LEU A 17 26.81 5.92 -23.11
N ALA A 18 26.50 5.23 -24.21
CA ALA A 18 25.12 5.06 -24.68
C ALA A 18 24.31 4.11 -23.79
N GLY A 19 24.94 3.09 -23.18
CA GLY A 19 24.27 2.17 -22.26
C GLY A 19 23.89 2.79 -20.91
N ALA A 20 24.70 3.72 -20.38
CA ALA A 20 24.45 4.36 -19.09
C ALA A 20 23.32 5.41 -19.12
N LEU A 21 23.14 6.11 -20.24
CA LEU A 21 22.02 7.03 -20.46
C LEU A 21 20.68 6.30 -20.64
N ALA A 22 20.70 5.08 -21.20
CA ALA A 22 19.48 4.28 -21.37
C ALA A 22 18.94 3.72 -20.03
N LEU A 23 19.83 3.33 -19.11
CA LEU A 23 19.43 2.78 -17.79
C LEU A 23 18.93 3.85 -16.80
N THR A 24 19.39 5.09 -16.91
CA THR A 24 18.91 6.21 -16.07
C THR A 24 17.54 6.71 -16.51
N ALA A 25 17.22 6.63 -17.81
CA ALA A 25 15.91 7.01 -18.32
C ALA A 25 14.79 6.05 -17.90
N THR A 26 15.07 4.75 -17.72
CA THR A 26 14.05 3.76 -17.30
C THR A 26 13.67 3.86 -15.83
N LEU A 27 14.57 4.31 -14.94
CA LEU A 27 14.27 4.45 -13.51
C LEU A 27 13.51 5.76 -13.18
N ALA A 28 13.47 6.71 -14.12
CA ALA A 28 12.79 7.99 -13.96
C ALA A 28 11.29 7.95 -14.33
N LEU A 29 10.78 6.80 -14.78
CA LEU A 29 9.35 6.58 -15.06
C LEU A 29 8.68 5.64 -14.05
N ALA A 30 9.33 5.36 -12.91
CA ALA A 30 8.61 4.85 -11.76
C ALA A 30 7.71 5.98 -11.26
N ALA A 31 6.49 6.05 -11.81
CA ALA A 31 5.43 6.83 -11.21
C ALA A 31 5.34 6.44 -9.73
N PRO A 32 5.08 7.40 -8.80
CA PRO A 32 4.71 7.03 -7.45
C PRO A 32 3.62 5.97 -7.56
N ALA A 33 3.77 4.86 -6.83
CA ALA A 33 2.68 3.91 -6.68
C ALA A 33 1.49 4.72 -6.17
N ALA A 34 0.54 5.02 -7.05
CA ALA A 34 -0.75 5.53 -6.59
C ALA A 34 -1.21 4.48 -5.59
N ALA A 35 -1.55 4.84 -4.36
CA ALA A 35 -2.16 3.84 -3.49
C ALA A 35 -3.48 3.42 -4.14
N HIS A 36 -3.93 2.19 -3.91
CA HIS A 36 -5.22 1.73 -4.38
C HIS A 36 -5.90 0.85 -3.33
N ALA A 37 -7.23 0.83 -3.40
CA ALA A 37 -8.01 -0.22 -2.76
C ALA A 37 -8.38 -1.29 -3.80
N GLU A 38 -8.05 -2.54 -3.49
CA GLU A 38 -8.24 -3.68 -4.37
C GLU A 38 -9.11 -4.76 -3.74
N VAL A 39 -9.67 -5.60 -4.60
CA VAL A 39 -10.43 -6.78 -4.21
C VAL A 39 -10.16 -7.93 -5.16
N GLU A 40 -9.87 -9.09 -4.57
CA GLU A 40 -9.73 -10.36 -5.28
C GLU A 40 -10.64 -11.42 -4.68
N ALA A 41 -10.88 -12.49 -5.43
CA ALA A 41 -11.64 -13.64 -4.96
C ALA A 41 -10.89 -14.94 -5.27
N ASP A 42 -10.94 -15.90 -4.33
CA ASP A 42 -10.43 -17.25 -4.57
C ASP A 42 -11.20 -17.97 -5.70
N LYS A 43 -12.50 -17.67 -5.83
CA LYS A 43 -13.41 -18.21 -6.84
C LYS A 43 -14.24 -17.08 -7.47
N PRO A 44 -13.69 -16.33 -8.45
CA PRO A 44 -14.37 -15.21 -9.10
C PRO A 44 -15.37 -15.71 -10.17
N GLN A 45 -16.48 -16.31 -9.72
CA GLN A 45 -17.50 -16.89 -10.59
C GLN A 45 -18.90 -16.61 -10.03
N ALA A 46 -19.85 -16.22 -10.90
CA ALA A 46 -21.25 -16.05 -10.55
C ALA A 46 -21.82 -17.31 -9.88
N LEU A 47 -22.69 -17.10 -8.88
CA LEU A 47 -23.33 -18.16 -8.06
C LEU A 47 -22.37 -19.09 -7.31
N ALA A 48 -21.06 -18.79 -7.28
CA ALA A 48 -20.12 -19.55 -6.46
C ALA A 48 -20.41 -19.34 -4.98
N GLU A 49 -20.38 -20.44 -4.23
CA GLU A 49 -20.63 -20.46 -2.79
C GLU A 49 -19.33 -20.48 -1.99
N ASN A 50 -19.39 -19.99 -0.74
CA ASN A 50 -18.28 -19.95 0.22
C ASN A 50 -17.01 -19.35 -0.41
N VAL A 51 -17.16 -18.17 -1.00
CA VAL A 51 -16.08 -17.45 -1.68
C VAL A 51 -15.35 -16.59 -0.67
N THR A 52 -14.01 -16.65 -0.68
CA THR A 52 -13.18 -15.75 0.12
C THR A 52 -12.81 -14.56 -0.75
N LEU A 53 -13.20 -13.37 -0.30
CA LEU A 53 -12.77 -12.11 -0.89
C LEU A 53 -11.59 -11.57 -0.07
N SER A 54 -10.50 -11.26 -0.76
CA SER A 54 -9.32 -10.59 -0.18
C SER A 54 -9.36 -9.13 -0.56
N PHE A 55 -9.20 -8.25 0.42
CA PHE A 55 -9.13 -6.81 0.25
C PHE A 55 -7.77 -6.31 0.68
N VAL A 56 -7.22 -5.38 -0.09
CA VAL A 56 -5.98 -4.66 0.22
C VAL A 56 -6.27 -3.17 0.04
N SER A 57 -5.93 -2.38 1.05
CA SER A 57 -5.98 -0.93 1.01
C SER A 57 -4.58 -0.42 1.33
N GLU A 58 -3.90 0.10 0.31
CA GLU A 58 -2.52 0.59 0.46
C GLU A 58 -2.48 1.88 1.30
N ALA A 59 -1.54 1.98 2.23
CA ALA A 59 -1.42 3.15 3.10
C ALA A 59 -0.89 4.38 2.34
N GLU A 60 -1.66 5.48 2.36
CA GLU A 60 -1.29 6.75 1.74
C GLU A 60 -0.61 7.72 2.71
N SER A 61 -0.92 7.61 4.00
CA SER A 61 -0.41 8.53 5.01
C SER A 61 1.00 8.15 5.48
N ASP A 62 1.88 9.15 5.51
CA ASP A 62 3.26 9.06 6.01
C ASP A 62 3.37 9.30 7.53
N SER A 63 2.26 9.64 8.18
CA SER A 63 2.21 10.03 9.60
C SER A 63 1.10 9.35 10.40
N ALA A 64 0.05 8.86 9.76
CA ALA A 64 -1.08 8.17 10.38
C ALA A 64 -1.28 6.75 9.85
N GLY A 65 -1.91 5.88 10.65
CA GLY A 65 -2.31 4.54 10.22
C GLY A 65 -3.83 4.40 10.21
N PHE A 66 -4.33 3.42 9.45
CA PHE A 66 -5.77 3.15 9.37
C PHE A 66 -6.37 2.82 10.74
N THR A 67 -7.59 3.26 10.98
CA THR A 67 -8.40 2.93 12.16
C THR A 67 -9.67 2.19 11.78
N ASP A 68 -10.22 2.47 10.60
CA ASP A 68 -11.32 1.72 10.02
C ASP A 68 -11.30 1.71 8.49
N VAL A 69 -11.96 0.69 7.94
CA VAL A 69 -12.32 0.53 6.53
C VAL A 69 -13.82 0.24 6.45
N ARG A 70 -14.60 1.12 5.81
CA ARG A 70 -16.02 0.95 5.53
C ARG A 70 -16.21 0.56 4.07
N VAL A 71 -16.84 -0.58 3.83
CA VAL A 71 -17.17 -1.07 2.50
C VAL A 71 -18.67 -1.10 2.31
N VAL A 72 -19.13 -0.55 1.19
CA VAL A 72 -20.50 -0.72 0.68
C VAL A 72 -20.57 -2.03 -0.08
N LEU A 73 -21.49 -2.90 0.30
CA LEU A 73 -21.71 -4.17 -0.38
C LEU A 73 -22.51 -3.96 -1.68
N PRO A 74 -22.09 -4.56 -2.80
CA PRO A 74 -22.89 -4.56 -4.02
C PRO A 74 -24.25 -5.25 -3.83
N GLU A 75 -25.21 -4.91 -4.69
CA GLU A 75 -26.51 -5.59 -4.72
C GLU A 75 -26.35 -7.12 -4.84
N GLY A 76 -27.17 -7.86 -4.10
CA GLY A 76 -27.12 -9.32 -4.04
C GLY A 76 -26.12 -9.91 -3.04
N ILE A 77 -25.35 -9.09 -2.31
CA ILE A 77 -24.56 -9.52 -1.15
C ILE A 77 -25.12 -8.86 0.10
N ALA A 78 -25.78 -9.63 0.96
CA ALA A 78 -26.31 -9.11 2.22
C ALA A 78 -25.23 -9.05 3.30
N PRO A 79 -25.26 -8.07 4.22
CA PRO A 79 -24.36 -8.03 5.39
C PRO A 79 -24.42 -9.28 6.28
N ALA A 80 -25.56 -9.97 6.30
CA ALA A 80 -25.72 -11.24 7.03
C ALA A 80 -25.05 -12.44 6.34
N ASP A 81 -24.66 -12.30 5.07
CA ASP A 81 -24.05 -13.35 4.26
C ASP A 81 -22.53 -13.26 4.23
N ILE A 82 -21.95 -12.36 5.05
CA ILE A 82 -20.53 -12.16 5.16
C ILE A 82 -20.02 -12.46 6.57
N THR A 83 -18.79 -12.98 6.64
CA THR A 83 -18.08 -13.18 7.90
C THR A 83 -16.62 -12.80 7.73
N LEU A 84 -16.02 -12.19 8.74
CA LEU A 84 -14.58 -11.94 8.75
C LEU A 84 -13.82 -13.27 8.84
N ALA A 85 -12.90 -13.52 7.90
CA ALA A 85 -12.06 -14.70 7.88
C ALA A 85 -10.66 -14.40 8.44
N GLU A 86 -10.09 -13.26 8.06
CA GLU A 86 -8.78 -12.78 8.49
C GLU A 86 -8.77 -11.25 8.45
N GLY A 87 -7.97 -10.61 9.29
CA GLY A 87 -7.82 -9.16 9.29
C GLY A 87 -6.83 -8.69 10.35
N PRO A 88 -6.59 -7.37 10.47
CA PRO A 88 -5.60 -6.85 11.38
C PRO A 88 -5.90 -7.19 12.85
N LYS A 89 -4.84 -7.28 13.66
CA LYS A 89 -4.97 -7.73 15.05
C LYS A 89 -5.89 -6.79 15.84
N GLY A 90 -6.96 -7.36 16.40
CA GLY A 90 -7.93 -6.64 17.23
C GLY A 90 -9.05 -5.95 16.45
N TRP A 91 -9.00 -5.97 15.12
CA TRP A 91 -10.06 -5.44 14.27
C TRP A 91 -11.29 -6.35 14.28
N LYS A 92 -12.47 -5.74 14.13
CA LYS A 92 -13.76 -6.42 14.12
C LYS A 92 -14.61 -5.93 12.97
N LEU A 93 -15.32 -6.86 12.34
CA LEU A 93 -16.30 -6.56 11.31
C LEU A 93 -17.66 -6.32 11.97
N THR A 94 -18.25 -5.16 11.71
CA THR A 94 -19.58 -4.77 12.18
C THR A 94 -20.48 -4.52 10.97
N PRO A 95 -21.57 -5.30 10.81
CA PRO A 95 -22.54 -5.07 9.74
C PRO A 95 -23.19 -3.69 9.81
N ALA A 96 -23.45 -3.09 8.65
CA ALA A 96 -24.20 -1.85 8.46
C ALA A 96 -25.35 -2.08 7.47
N ALA A 97 -26.23 -1.08 7.29
CA ALA A 97 -27.42 -1.23 6.44
C ALA A 97 -27.09 -1.52 4.95
N ASP A 98 -26.00 -0.94 4.45
CA ASP A 98 -25.53 -0.99 3.06
C ASP A 98 -24.19 -1.72 2.91
N GLY A 99 -23.67 -2.34 3.97
CA GLY A 99 -22.35 -2.96 3.94
C GLY A 99 -21.81 -3.31 5.31
N TYR A 100 -20.56 -2.97 5.59
CA TYR A 100 -19.92 -3.22 6.88
C TYR A 100 -18.77 -2.25 7.16
N THR A 101 -18.45 -2.09 8.43
CA THR A 101 -17.22 -1.42 8.89
C THR A 101 -16.29 -2.44 9.52
N LEU A 102 -15.03 -2.46 9.10
CA LEU A 102 -13.95 -3.19 9.75
C LEU A 102 -13.10 -2.18 10.52
N ALA A 103 -13.04 -2.28 11.86
CA ALA A 103 -12.37 -1.28 12.68
C ALA A 103 -11.65 -1.89 13.89
N GLY A 104 -10.62 -1.22 14.39
CA GLY A 104 -9.88 -1.63 15.58
C GLY A 104 -8.81 -0.62 15.99
N PRO A 105 -7.78 -1.06 16.75
CA PRO A 105 -6.63 -0.21 17.05
C PRO A 105 -5.97 0.33 15.78
N ALA A 106 -5.46 1.55 15.83
CA ALA A 106 -4.75 2.14 14.69
C ALA A 106 -3.61 1.22 14.23
N LEU A 107 -3.52 1.00 12.91
CA LEU A 107 -2.37 0.34 12.31
C LEU A 107 -1.14 1.23 12.44
N LYS A 108 0.03 0.64 12.24
CA LYS A 108 1.26 1.43 12.16
C LYS A 108 1.22 2.24 10.86
N THR A 109 1.77 3.45 10.91
CA THR A 109 1.97 4.29 9.72
C THR A 109 2.67 3.52 8.59
N GLY A 110 2.19 3.68 7.35
CA GLY A 110 2.69 2.97 6.17
C GLY A 110 2.40 1.47 6.13
N VAL A 111 1.49 0.97 6.97
CA VAL A 111 1.02 -0.43 6.91
C VAL A 111 -0.36 -0.48 6.27
N ASP A 112 -0.47 -1.30 5.23
CA ASP A 112 -1.69 -1.53 4.48
C ASP A 112 -2.77 -2.20 5.35
N ALA A 113 -4.03 -1.90 5.07
CA ALA A 113 -5.15 -2.61 5.65
C ALA A 113 -5.50 -3.81 4.77
N GLU A 114 -4.97 -4.98 5.13
CA GLU A 114 -5.27 -6.26 4.48
C GLU A 114 -6.26 -7.08 5.31
N TYR A 115 -7.29 -7.62 4.65
CA TYR A 115 -8.25 -8.50 5.30
C TYR A 115 -8.99 -9.41 4.32
N LYS A 116 -9.62 -10.45 4.85
CA LYS A 116 -10.41 -11.41 4.08
C LYS A 116 -11.79 -11.57 4.69
N ILE A 117 -12.81 -11.56 3.85
CA ILE A 117 -14.17 -11.96 4.24
C ILE A 117 -14.58 -13.21 3.47
N LYS A 118 -15.40 -14.05 4.10
CA LYS A 118 -16.14 -15.10 3.40
C LYS A 118 -17.52 -14.57 3.04
N VAL A 119 -17.92 -14.79 1.79
CA VAL A 119 -19.25 -14.50 1.27
C VAL A 119 -19.96 -15.83 1.01
N ARG A 120 -21.20 -15.97 1.51
CA ARG A 120 -21.98 -17.21 1.38
C ARG A 120 -22.18 -17.61 -0.07
N GLN A 121 -22.60 -16.68 -0.92
CA GLN A 121 -22.73 -16.87 -2.36
C GLN A 121 -22.58 -15.55 -3.11
N LEU A 122 -21.87 -15.56 -4.25
CA LEU A 122 -21.80 -14.41 -5.15
C LEU A 122 -23.06 -14.31 -6.04
N PRO A 123 -23.55 -13.10 -6.34
CA PRO A 123 -24.71 -12.90 -7.21
C PRO A 123 -24.41 -13.25 -8.68
N ASP A 124 -25.45 -13.42 -9.48
CA ASP A 124 -25.36 -13.70 -10.92
C ASP A 124 -25.20 -12.40 -11.74
N VAL A 125 -24.02 -11.81 -11.64
CA VAL A 125 -23.63 -10.60 -12.37
C VAL A 125 -22.22 -10.74 -12.94
N LYS A 126 -21.84 -9.88 -13.88
CA LYS A 126 -20.51 -9.91 -14.52
C LYS A 126 -19.42 -9.20 -13.70
N GLN A 127 -19.82 -8.27 -12.85
CA GLN A 127 -18.89 -7.48 -12.03
C GLN A 127 -19.56 -7.01 -10.76
N LEU A 128 -18.75 -6.83 -9.72
CA LEU A 128 -19.13 -6.29 -8.43
C LEU A 128 -18.25 -5.09 -8.13
N VAL A 129 -18.84 -4.00 -7.63
CA VAL A 129 -18.12 -2.79 -7.26
C VAL A 129 -18.27 -2.58 -5.77
N PHE A 130 -17.13 -2.57 -5.07
CA PHE A 130 -17.05 -2.38 -3.63
C PHE A 130 -16.55 -0.96 -3.38
N LYS A 131 -17.45 -0.04 -3.02
CA LYS A 131 -17.03 1.32 -2.65
C LYS A 131 -16.42 1.26 -1.26
N THR A 132 -15.22 1.79 -1.11
CA THR A 132 -14.43 1.71 0.11
C THR A 132 -14.12 3.11 0.63
N VAL A 133 -14.30 3.32 1.93
CA VAL A 133 -13.91 4.53 2.65
C VAL A 133 -12.97 4.12 3.77
N GLU A 134 -11.84 4.79 3.88
CA GLU A 134 -10.79 4.48 4.83
C GLU A 134 -10.55 5.67 5.74
N THR A 135 -10.42 5.43 7.04
CA THR A 135 -10.21 6.48 8.03
C THR A 135 -8.88 6.29 8.73
N TYR A 136 -8.07 7.33 8.77
CA TYR A 136 -6.77 7.35 9.43
C TYR A 136 -6.86 7.89 10.87
N SER A 137 -5.82 7.62 11.66
CA SER A 137 -5.76 7.99 13.09
C SER A 137 -5.70 9.50 13.36
N ASP A 138 -5.36 10.30 12.36
CA ASP A 138 -5.39 11.78 12.38
C ASP A 138 -6.74 12.35 11.96
N GLY A 139 -7.68 11.50 11.53
CA GLY A 139 -9.01 11.88 11.06
C GLY A 139 -9.11 12.13 9.56
N GLU A 140 -8.02 11.97 8.80
CA GLU A 140 -8.09 12.01 7.33
C GLU A 140 -8.87 10.81 6.77
N VAL A 141 -9.49 11.00 5.60
CA VAL A 141 -10.37 10.00 5.00
C VAL A 141 -10.11 9.86 3.49
N SER A 142 -9.72 8.65 3.07
CA SER A 142 -9.60 8.27 1.66
C SER A 142 -10.88 7.61 1.15
N ARG A 143 -11.27 7.89 -0.11
CA ARG A 143 -12.57 7.51 -0.67
C ARG A 143 -12.44 6.82 -2.03
N TRP A 144 -12.16 5.52 -2.00
CA TRP A 144 -12.15 4.64 -3.17
C TRP A 144 -13.57 4.31 -3.62
N ILE A 145 -14.26 5.29 -4.19
CA ILE A 145 -15.69 5.22 -4.51
C ILE A 145 -16.02 5.58 -5.96
N GLU A 146 -15.04 6.04 -6.73
CA GLU A 146 -15.25 6.54 -8.09
C GLU A 146 -15.43 5.39 -9.09
N LEU A 147 -16.39 5.53 -10.01
CA LEU A 147 -16.60 4.55 -11.08
C LEU A 147 -15.79 4.96 -12.31
N PRO A 148 -15.23 4.02 -13.09
CA PRO A 148 -14.60 4.34 -14.36
C PRO A 148 -15.59 5.05 -15.29
N THR A 149 -15.28 6.28 -15.69
CA THR A 149 -16.02 7.02 -16.73
C THR A 149 -15.13 7.08 -17.97
N GLY A 150 -15.68 6.77 -19.15
CA GLY A 150 -14.95 6.35 -20.36
C GLY A 150 -14.04 7.39 -21.06
N GLY A 151 -13.25 8.15 -20.32
CA GLY A 151 -12.25 9.08 -20.86
C GLY A 151 -11.18 9.58 -19.89
N LYS A 152 -11.33 9.41 -18.56
CA LYS A 152 -10.31 9.73 -17.56
C LYS A 152 -10.24 8.62 -16.51
N GLU A 153 -9.03 8.19 -16.16
CA GLU A 153 -8.82 7.32 -15.00
C GLU A 153 -9.23 8.08 -13.72
N PRO A 154 -10.12 7.51 -12.89
CA PRO A 154 -10.46 8.09 -11.60
C PRO A 154 -9.23 8.17 -10.69
N GLU A 155 -9.18 9.16 -9.79
CA GLU A 155 -8.06 9.27 -8.84
C GLU A 155 -8.23 8.27 -7.69
N GLN A 156 -9.48 8.02 -7.27
CA GLN A 156 -9.81 7.05 -6.23
C GLN A 156 -10.85 6.03 -6.75
N PRO A 157 -10.45 5.14 -7.68
CA PRO A 157 -11.35 4.15 -8.27
C PRO A 157 -11.85 3.17 -7.21
N ALA A 158 -13.15 2.86 -7.25
CA ALA A 158 -13.71 1.83 -6.39
C ALA A 158 -13.21 0.43 -6.79
N PRO A 159 -12.84 -0.44 -5.83
CA PRO A 159 -12.47 -1.81 -6.13
C PRO A 159 -13.53 -2.56 -6.95
N VAL A 160 -13.10 -3.19 -8.05
CA VAL A 160 -13.99 -3.93 -8.96
C VAL A 160 -13.57 -5.40 -9.08
N LEU A 161 -14.45 -6.30 -8.68
CA LEU A 161 -14.29 -7.73 -8.88
C LEU A 161 -15.05 -8.18 -10.14
N LYS A 162 -14.33 -8.69 -11.14
CA LYS A 162 -14.94 -9.30 -12.34
C LYS A 162 -15.27 -10.78 -12.10
N LEU A 163 -16.44 -11.22 -12.53
CA LEU A 163 -16.92 -12.59 -12.34
C LEU A 163 -17.00 -13.35 -13.67
N LYS A 164 -16.59 -14.62 -13.64
CA LYS A 164 -16.88 -15.58 -14.71
C LYS A 164 -18.36 -15.99 -14.66
N ALA A 165 -18.87 -16.51 -15.78
CA ALA A 165 -20.23 -17.06 -15.85
C ALA A 165 -20.43 -18.20 -14.85
N ALA A 166 -21.66 -18.38 -14.37
CA ALA A 166 -21.99 -19.43 -13.42
C ALA A 166 -21.67 -20.83 -13.96
N ALA A 167 -21.25 -21.72 -13.08
CA ALA A 167 -21.06 -23.13 -13.43
C ALA A 167 -22.40 -23.74 -13.88
N PRO A 168 -22.40 -24.67 -14.86
CA PRO A 168 -23.62 -25.35 -15.29
C PRO A 168 -24.37 -25.98 -14.11
N GLY A 169 -25.64 -25.61 -13.94
CA GLY A 169 -26.51 -26.15 -12.89
C GLY A 169 -26.44 -25.45 -11.53
N ALA A 170 -25.55 -24.46 -11.36
CA ALA A 170 -25.52 -23.61 -10.17
C ALA A 170 -26.85 -22.84 -10.03
N LYS A 171 -27.33 -22.69 -8.79
CA LYS A 171 -28.59 -22.01 -8.48
C LYS A 171 -28.38 -21.01 -7.34
N PRO A 172 -29.16 -19.92 -7.29
CA PRO A 172 -29.19 -19.05 -6.13
C PRO A 172 -29.60 -19.82 -4.87
N VAL A 173 -28.87 -19.59 -3.79
CA VAL A 173 -29.23 -20.01 -2.44
C VAL A 173 -30.25 -19.01 -1.90
N ALA A 174 -31.25 -19.49 -1.15
CA ALA A 174 -32.26 -18.63 -0.56
C ALA A 174 -31.61 -17.54 0.32
N PRO A 175 -32.15 -16.30 0.32
CA PRO A 175 -31.61 -15.23 1.15
C PRO A 175 -31.68 -15.60 2.63
N SER A 176 -30.67 -15.18 3.42
CA SER A 176 -30.75 -15.30 4.87
C SER A 176 -31.95 -14.49 5.37
N PRO A 177 -32.72 -14.97 6.37
CA PRO A 177 -33.79 -14.18 6.94
C PRO A 177 -33.21 -12.87 7.48
N THR A 178 -33.61 -11.74 6.89
CA THR A 178 -33.30 -10.42 7.42
C THR A 178 -33.99 -10.30 8.77
N ALA A 179 -33.22 -10.11 9.84
CA ALA A 179 -33.80 -9.74 11.14
C ALA A 179 -34.58 -8.44 10.93
N THR A 180 -35.91 -8.54 11.00
CA THR A 180 -36.80 -7.37 10.88
C THR A 180 -36.45 -6.45 12.05
N PRO A 181 -36.18 -5.15 11.81
CA PRO A 181 -35.97 -4.23 12.91
C PRO A 181 -37.23 -4.23 13.78
N SER A 182 -37.06 -4.58 15.06
CA SER A 182 -38.12 -4.42 16.06
C SER A 182 -38.54 -2.95 16.08
N PRO A 183 -39.85 -2.61 16.03
CA PRO A 183 -40.27 -1.22 16.05
C PRO A 183 -39.84 -0.58 17.37
N THR A 184 -38.96 0.42 17.29
CA THR A 184 -38.64 1.32 18.40
C THR A 184 -39.93 1.96 18.92
N PRO A 185 -40.26 1.88 20.22
CA PRO A 185 -41.41 2.59 20.75
C PRO A 185 -41.20 4.10 20.60
N SER A 186 -42.20 4.76 20.02
CA SER A 186 -42.29 6.20 19.85
C SER A 186 -42.13 6.91 21.19
N ALA A 187 -40.98 7.58 21.38
CA ALA A 187 -40.79 8.55 22.44
C ALA A 187 -41.30 9.91 21.96
N ALA A 188 -42.23 10.46 22.73
CA ALA A 188 -42.97 11.68 22.45
C ALA A 188 -42.07 12.90 22.20
N ALA A 189 -42.54 13.75 21.28
CA ALA A 189 -41.99 15.05 20.95
C ALA A 189 -41.84 15.94 22.20
N SER A 190 -40.62 16.45 22.43
CA SER A 190 -40.39 17.62 23.28
C SER A 190 -40.21 18.84 22.37
N THR A 191 -41.12 19.78 22.50
CA THR A 191 -41.12 21.10 21.86
C THR A 191 -39.91 21.94 22.28
N PRO A 192 -39.21 22.65 21.38
CA PRO A 192 -38.28 23.68 21.78
C PRO A 192 -39.04 24.94 22.19
N SER A 193 -38.73 25.48 23.38
CA SER A 193 -39.16 26.81 23.80
C SER A 193 -38.19 27.85 23.23
N THR A 194 -38.64 28.61 22.24
CA THR A 194 -37.91 29.75 21.69
C THR A 194 -38.15 30.98 22.58
N THR A 195 -37.18 31.33 23.43
CA THR A 195 -37.15 32.67 24.05
C THR A 195 -36.43 33.61 23.09
N ALA A 196 -37.22 34.43 22.39
CA ALA A 196 -36.75 35.62 21.71
C ALA A 196 -36.74 36.78 22.72
N SER A 197 -35.59 37.44 22.87
CA SER A 197 -35.49 38.74 23.54
C SER A 197 -34.47 39.59 22.79
N ALA A 198 -34.97 40.67 22.22
CA ALA A 198 -34.26 41.83 21.72
C ALA A 198 -35.25 43.01 21.79
N PRO A 199 -34.84 44.29 21.71
CA PRO A 199 -33.51 44.89 21.92
C PRO A 199 -33.59 46.05 22.96
N ASP A 200 -32.46 46.67 23.34
CA ASP A 200 -32.43 48.14 23.45
C ASP A 200 -31.01 48.75 23.47
N ALA A 201 -30.89 49.81 22.66
CA ALA A 201 -30.05 51.01 22.73
C ALA A 201 -28.52 50.99 22.92
N SER A 202 -27.86 51.47 21.86
CA SER A 202 -26.59 52.22 21.82
C SER A 202 -26.71 53.60 22.49
N PRO A 203 -25.60 54.27 22.90
CA PRO A 203 -25.00 55.27 21.98
C PRO A 203 -23.46 55.39 22.00
N THR A 204 -22.89 55.74 20.83
CA THR A 204 -21.92 56.86 20.55
C THR A 204 -20.60 56.92 21.34
N ALA A 205 -19.39 57.19 20.86
CA ALA A 205 -18.67 57.54 19.60
C ALA A 205 -17.18 57.16 19.89
N ALA A 206 -16.15 57.23 19.04
CA ALA A 206 -15.85 58.13 17.95
C ALA A 206 -14.72 57.57 17.06
N ASP A 207 -14.76 58.09 15.84
CA ASP A 207 -13.77 58.20 14.78
C ASP A 207 -12.29 58.36 15.21
N THR A 208 -11.38 57.67 14.50
CA THR A 208 -10.12 58.27 14.03
C THR A 208 -9.69 57.54 12.75
N ALA A 209 -9.54 58.36 11.70
CA ALA A 209 -9.15 58.04 10.34
C ALA A 209 -7.64 57.81 10.14
N ALA A 210 -7.35 57.19 8.98
CA ALA A 210 -6.17 57.33 8.11
C ALA A 210 -4.80 56.86 8.68
N ASP A 211 -3.86 56.30 7.94
CA ASP A 211 -3.43 56.37 6.52
C ASP A 211 -2.98 54.93 6.11
N GLU A 212 -3.26 54.42 4.91
CA GLU A 212 -2.42 54.54 3.69
C GLU A 212 -0.92 54.31 3.94
N ASP A 213 -0.36 53.21 3.41
CA ASP A 213 0.65 53.34 2.34
C ASP A 213 1.06 51.98 1.73
N ASP A 214 1.29 52.05 0.42
CA ASP A 214 2.26 51.32 -0.41
C ASP A 214 2.44 49.80 -0.20
N GLY A 215 2.32 48.93 -1.20
CA GLY A 215 2.76 49.12 -2.58
C GLY A 215 3.64 47.93 -2.99
N MET A 216 3.41 47.43 -4.22
CA MET A 216 4.33 46.64 -5.05
C MET A 216 4.62 45.16 -4.69
N SER A 217 4.18 44.23 -5.53
CA SER A 217 4.90 43.86 -6.78
C SER A 217 4.61 42.42 -7.19
N SER A 218 4.20 42.30 -8.45
CA SER A 218 4.24 41.09 -9.27
C SER A 218 5.67 40.53 -9.38
N GLY A 219 5.81 39.20 -9.40
CA GLY A 219 6.89 38.53 -10.16
C GLY A 219 7.72 37.48 -9.41
N PRO A 220 8.19 36.41 -10.09
CA PRO A 220 8.39 35.08 -9.51
C PRO A 220 9.84 34.78 -9.15
N LEU A 221 10.07 33.87 -8.18
CA LEU A 221 11.38 33.23 -8.01
C LEU A 221 11.24 31.71 -7.83
N VAL A 222 11.39 31.04 -8.97
CA VAL A 222 12.03 29.73 -9.11
C VAL A 222 13.51 29.87 -8.75
N ALA A 223 14.08 28.78 -8.20
CA ALA A 223 15.50 28.45 -8.08
C ALA A 223 16.23 28.79 -6.76
N VAL A 224 16.26 27.82 -5.84
CA VAL A 224 17.53 27.27 -5.32
C VAL A 224 17.42 25.73 -5.22
N ILE A 225 17.39 25.05 -6.37
CA ILE A 225 17.80 23.64 -6.50
C ILE A 225 19.11 23.67 -7.30
N LEU A 226 20.20 24.15 -6.70
CA LEU A 226 21.55 24.12 -7.30
C LEU A 226 22.67 23.95 -6.27
N VAL A 227 22.42 23.26 -5.14
CA VAL A 227 23.50 22.87 -4.19
C VAL A 227 23.50 21.38 -3.82
N ALA A 228 22.46 20.60 -4.16
CA ALA A 228 22.42 19.16 -3.86
C ALA A 228 22.99 18.23 -4.96
N LEU A 229 23.40 18.75 -6.13
CA LEU A 229 23.95 17.95 -7.24
C LEU A 229 25.47 18.06 -7.43
N LEU A 230 26.21 18.52 -6.43
CA LEU A 230 27.69 18.49 -6.42
C LEU A 230 28.31 17.61 -5.32
N VAL A 231 27.51 16.90 -4.52
CA VAL A 231 28.03 15.99 -3.47
C VAL A 231 27.96 14.51 -3.85
N LEU A 232 27.19 14.12 -4.88
CA LEU A 232 27.09 12.71 -5.33
C LEU A 232 28.02 12.34 -6.52
N GLY A 233 28.85 13.25 -7.00
CA GLY A 233 29.86 12.98 -8.03
C GLY A 233 31.26 12.60 -7.50
N GLY A 234 31.54 12.83 -6.21
CA GLY A 234 32.88 12.69 -5.63
C GLY A 234 33.24 11.30 -5.10
N GLY A 235 32.25 10.48 -4.72
CA GLY A 235 32.50 9.20 -4.03
C GLY A 235 32.97 8.06 -4.93
N ALA A 236 32.55 8.04 -6.20
CA ALA A 236 32.82 6.92 -7.11
C ALA A 236 34.22 6.98 -7.78
N TRP A 237 34.93 8.11 -7.70
CA TRP A 237 36.24 8.28 -8.34
C TRP A 237 37.42 7.77 -7.49
N TRP A 238 37.22 7.55 -6.18
CA TRP A 238 38.30 7.23 -5.26
C TRP A 238 38.64 5.73 -5.18
N LEU A 239 37.71 4.82 -5.53
CA LEU A 239 37.96 3.37 -5.44
C LEU A 239 38.67 2.74 -6.65
N VAL A 240 38.83 3.44 -7.77
CA VAL A 240 39.40 2.86 -9.01
C VAL A 240 40.88 3.22 -9.22
N LYS A 241 41.47 4.15 -8.43
CA LYS A 241 42.85 4.62 -8.61
C LYS A 241 43.90 3.97 -7.70
N ARG A 242 43.63 2.80 -7.11
CA ARG A 242 44.68 1.96 -6.49
C ARG A 242 44.84 0.65 -7.26
N GLY A 243 45.10 0.79 -8.55
CA GLY A 243 45.77 -0.24 -9.31
C GLY A 243 47.25 -0.29 -8.93
N SER A 244 47.69 -1.49 -8.56
CA SER A 244 48.88 -2.16 -9.10
C SER A 244 50.13 -1.34 -9.42
N GLY A 245 51.22 -1.67 -8.73
CA GLY A 245 52.57 -1.60 -9.30
C GLY A 245 53.68 -1.39 -8.27
N SER A 246 54.41 -2.46 -7.90
CA SER A 246 55.80 -2.70 -8.34
C SER A 246 56.58 -3.60 -7.36
N SER A 247 56.99 -4.76 -7.87
CA SER A 247 58.31 -5.42 -7.75
C SER A 247 59.20 -5.17 -6.51
N GLY A 248 59.68 -6.26 -5.92
CA GLY A 248 60.91 -6.29 -5.12
C GLY A 248 61.28 -7.69 -4.63
N SER A 249 62.21 -8.35 -5.33
CA SER A 249 62.82 -9.62 -4.97
C SER A 249 63.52 -9.60 -3.61
N SER A 250 63.42 -10.70 -2.85
CA SER A 250 64.52 -11.27 -2.05
C SER A 250 64.11 -12.62 -1.43
N GLU A 251 64.70 -13.70 -1.93
CA GLU A 251 65.09 -14.88 -1.13
C GLU A 251 66.21 -14.45 -0.12
N PRO A 252 66.62 -15.23 0.93
CA PRO A 252 66.61 -16.70 0.96
C PRO A 252 66.44 -17.42 2.33
N THR A 253 66.43 -18.76 2.23
CA THR A 253 66.88 -19.81 3.18
C THR A 253 66.09 -20.13 4.45
N GLY A 254 65.80 -21.43 4.64
CA GLY A 254 65.65 -22.01 5.99
C GLY A 254 64.82 -23.29 6.12
N SER A 255 65.35 -24.41 5.61
CA SER A 255 65.33 -25.77 6.20
C SER A 255 64.06 -26.43 6.80
N ALA A 256 63.73 -27.61 6.24
CA ALA A 256 63.31 -28.88 6.88
C ALA A 256 62.07 -28.87 7.81
N ASP A 257 61.24 -29.89 7.94
CA ASP A 257 61.42 -31.34 7.90
C ASP A 257 60.03 -32.02 7.88
N SER A 258 59.96 -33.17 7.21
CA SER A 258 59.09 -34.35 7.38
C SER A 258 57.95 -34.30 8.42
N THR A 259 56.71 -34.72 8.13
CA THR A 259 56.31 -36.15 8.11
C THR A 259 54.79 -36.27 7.82
N GLU A 260 54.42 -37.12 6.86
CA GLU A 260 53.21 -37.97 6.91
C GLU A 260 53.56 -39.25 7.73
N PRO A 261 52.68 -40.26 8.01
CA PRO A 261 51.26 -40.47 7.63
C PRO A 261 50.39 -41.14 8.77
N THR A 262 49.19 -41.60 8.38
CA THR A 262 48.43 -42.77 8.89
C THR A 262 47.35 -42.56 9.97
N GLY A 263 46.22 -43.26 9.79
CA GLY A 263 45.27 -43.54 10.86
C GLY A 263 43.85 -43.89 10.39
N SER A 264 43.63 -45.14 9.97
CA SER A 264 42.31 -45.74 9.70
C SER A 264 41.51 -46.06 10.98
N ALA A 265 40.18 -46.19 10.80
CA ALA A 265 39.21 -46.92 11.64
C ALA A 265 38.93 -46.32 13.05
N GLU A 266 37.80 -46.50 13.74
CA GLU A 266 36.70 -47.46 13.66
C GLU A 266 35.49 -46.91 14.45
N SER A 267 34.32 -47.46 14.12
CA SER A 267 33.00 -47.58 14.78
C SER A 267 32.73 -47.17 16.24
N SER A 268 31.44 -46.85 16.46
CA SER A 268 30.51 -47.23 17.56
C SER A 268 29.75 -46.00 18.13
N GLU A 269 28.46 -45.82 17.91
CA GLU A 269 27.24 -46.54 18.37
C GLU A 269 26.56 -45.83 19.57
N SER A 270 25.23 -45.95 19.61
CA SER A 270 24.25 -45.59 20.66
C SER A 270 23.60 -44.20 20.55
N SER A 271 22.29 -44.03 20.26
CA SER A 271 21.01 -44.67 20.65
C SER A 271 20.21 -43.83 21.66
N LYS A 272 18.88 -43.82 21.44
CA LYS A 272 17.72 -43.42 22.29
C LYS A 272 17.30 -41.93 22.25
N SER A 273 16.16 -41.55 21.63
CA SER A 273 14.73 -41.91 21.85
C SER A 273 14.12 -41.19 23.07
N SER A 274 13.30 -40.14 22.84
CA SER A 274 11.82 -40.10 22.79
C SER A 274 11.10 -40.09 24.16
N LYS A 275 10.36 -39.00 24.45
CA LYS A 275 9.12 -38.91 25.28
C LYS A 275 8.66 -37.44 25.26
N SER A 276 7.47 -36.97 24.83
CA SER A 276 6.05 -37.37 24.86
C SER A 276 5.36 -37.35 26.24
N SER A 277 4.14 -36.80 26.24
CA SER A 277 3.15 -36.54 27.32
C SER A 277 3.37 -35.23 28.09
N GLY A 278 2.40 -34.33 28.26
CA GLY A 278 0.95 -34.46 28.16
C GLY A 278 0.34 -34.73 29.54
N GLU A 279 -0.25 -33.71 30.15
CA GLU A 279 -1.16 -33.65 31.32
C GLU A 279 -1.17 -32.16 31.76
N ASN A 280 -2.22 -31.53 32.27
CA ASN A 280 -3.61 -31.89 32.56
C ASN A 280 -4.39 -30.56 32.70
#